data_AF-A0A818HK46-F1
#
_entry.id   AF-A0A818HK46-F1
#
_cell.length_a   1.000
_cell.length_b   1.000
_cell.length_c   1.000
_cell.angle_alpha   90.00
_cell.angle_beta   90.00
_cell.angle_gamma   90.00
#
_symmetry.space_group_name_H-M   'P 1'
#
loop_
_entity.id
_entity.type
_entity.pdbx_description
1 polymer ?
#
loop_
_entity_poly.entity_id
_entity_poly.type
_entity_poly.pdbx_seq_one_letter_code
_entity_poly.pdbx_strand_id
1 'polypeptide(L)'
;MSTSTNDKNAQRAIDYMSGARYKGEYKNGKRHGFGKLTLSNGSFYEGRFVENEKHGFGIYKWSNGAIYEGEFAHDQPHGKGKLTSRSGDIYDGVWANGKRHGQGTTTWKDGNAYEGLYDQNEKHGFGKHTWKDKGSTYAGTWEHNTPHGRGRYQYGNDDVYEGAFKQGKRHGQGKLTYANGDIYEGEYAEDLKHGTGRFSWANGDSYYGQFSNGLPEGTGEYIWASKDAPETSTSPVEERISKSEKKHTRKISSRHSGESRHSSQSDSLLKNIPSSSFYSETF
;
A
#
# COMPACT_ATOMS: atom_id res chain seq x y z
N MET A 1 26.90 55.10 0.62
CA MET A 1 25.86 54.61 -0.31
C MET A 1 26.52 54.35 -1.68
N SER A 2 26.67 53.10 -2.12
CA SER A 2 27.24 52.82 -3.48
C SER A 2 27.00 51.39 -4.01
N THR A 3 26.59 50.41 -3.19
CA THR A 3 26.51 48.99 -3.60
C THR A 3 25.29 48.64 -4.48
N SER A 4 24.23 49.45 -4.48
CA SER A 4 22.94 49.11 -5.13
C SER A 4 22.99 48.88 -6.65
N THR A 5 23.97 49.44 -7.36
CA THR A 5 24.01 49.40 -8.84
C THR A 5 24.73 48.16 -9.36
N ASN A 6 25.72 47.65 -8.61
CA ASN A 6 26.56 46.54 -9.07
C ASN A 6 25.79 45.20 -9.06
N ASP A 7 25.08 44.89 -7.97
CA ASP A 7 24.31 43.64 -7.85
C ASP A 7 23.16 43.54 -8.87
N LYS A 8 22.50 44.68 -9.16
CA LYS A 8 21.48 44.78 -10.22
C LYS A 8 22.05 44.42 -11.59
N ASN A 9 23.26 44.89 -11.88
CA ASN A 9 23.93 44.63 -13.15
C ASN A 9 24.46 43.19 -13.21
N ALA A 10 24.98 42.65 -12.10
CA ALA A 10 25.43 41.26 -12.01
C ALA A 10 24.28 40.27 -12.22
N GLN A 11 23.15 40.42 -11.53
CA GLN A 11 22.01 39.51 -11.72
C GLN A 11 21.42 39.62 -13.13
N ARG A 12 21.30 40.85 -13.68
CA ARG A 12 20.88 41.05 -15.08
C ARG A 12 21.85 40.40 -16.07
N ALA A 13 23.16 40.47 -15.83
CA ALA A 13 24.16 39.84 -16.69
C ALA A 13 24.08 38.31 -16.62
N ILE A 14 23.88 37.73 -15.43
CA ILE A 14 23.68 36.29 -15.24
C ILE A 14 22.45 35.81 -16.01
N ASP A 15 21.30 36.47 -15.81
CA ASP A 15 20.05 36.15 -16.52
C ASP A 15 20.24 36.28 -18.05
N TYR A 16 20.96 37.32 -18.53
CA TYR A 16 21.24 37.53 -19.95
C TYR A 16 22.17 36.46 -20.54
N MET A 17 23.22 36.05 -19.83
CA MET A 17 24.13 34.98 -20.26
C MET A 17 23.46 33.60 -20.25
N SER A 18 22.54 33.34 -19.31
CA SER A 18 21.78 32.07 -19.27
C SER A 18 20.57 32.05 -20.21
N GLY A 19 20.26 33.17 -20.87
CA GLY A 19 19.02 33.35 -21.65
C GLY A 19 17.74 33.34 -20.82
N ALA A 20 17.85 33.51 -19.50
CA ALA A 20 16.70 33.61 -18.60
C ALA A 20 16.10 35.02 -18.65
N ARG A 21 14.80 35.13 -18.36
CA ARG A 21 14.06 36.39 -18.38
C ARG A 21 13.21 36.50 -17.12
N TYR A 22 13.50 37.49 -16.29
CA TYR A 22 12.67 37.83 -15.13
C TYR A 22 11.80 39.06 -15.39
N LYS A 23 10.51 38.94 -15.10
CA LYS A 23 9.55 40.06 -15.04
C LYS A 23 8.87 40.04 -13.67
N GLY A 24 9.19 41.01 -12.83
CA GLY A 24 8.65 41.11 -11.48
C GLY A 24 9.30 42.21 -10.65
N GLU A 25 8.98 42.20 -9.37
CA GLU A 25 9.48 43.13 -8.37
C GLU A 25 10.97 42.89 -8.01
N TYR A 26 11.65 43.95 -7.56
CA TYR A 26 13.04 43.90 -7.10
C TYR A 26 13.21 44.71 -5.81
N LYS A 27 13.95 44.15 -4.84
CA LYS A 27 14.35 44.83 -3.60
C LYS A 27 15.86 44.71 -3.44
N ASN A 28 16.55 45.83 -3.21
CA ASN A 28 18.01 45.91 -3.08
C ASN A 28 18.79 45.23 -4.23
N GLY A 29 18.20 45.17 -5.43
CA GLY A 29 18.80 44.55 -6.61
C GLY A 29 18.58 43.05 -6.76
N LYS A 30 18.02 42.38 -5.75
CA LYS A 30 17.57 40.99 -5.81
C LYS A 30 16.10 40.91 -6.24
N ARG A 31 15.70 39.82 -6.90
CA ARG A 31 14.28 39.47 -7.14
C ARG A 31 13.58 39.32 -5.79
N HIS A 32 12.45 39.98 -5.60
CA HIS A 32 11.75 40.00 -4.31
C HIS A 32 10.31 40.44 -4.55
N GLY A 33 9.31 39.90 -3.85
CA GLY A 33 7.90 40.15 -4.17
C GLY A 33 7.41 39.21 -5.28
N PHE A 34 6.35 39.55 -6.00
CA PHE A 34 5.82 38.70 -7.07
C PHE A 34 6.60 38.87 -8.38
N GLY A 35 6.77 37.77 -9.11
CA GLY A 35 7.35 37.81 -10.45
C GLY A 35 7.33 36.48 -11.18
N LYS A 36 7.71 36.54 -12.46
CA LYS A 36 7.85 35.40 -13.36
C LYS A 36 9.30 35.29 -13.83
N LEU A 37 9.92 34.14 -13.59
CA LEU A 37 11.23 33.76 -14.11
C LEU A 37 11.03 32.69 -15.20
N THR A 38 11.29 33.04 -16.46
CA THR A 38 11.33 32.08 -17.57
C THR A 38 12.78 31.69 -17.84
N LEU A 39 13.08 30.40 -17.85
CA LEU A 39 14.40 29.86 -18.19
C LEU A 39 14.53 29.63 -19.70
N SER A 40 15.76 29.59 -20.20
CA SER A 40 16.07 29.36 -21.62
C SER A 40 15.58 28.01 -22.15
N ASN A 41 15.44 27.00 -21.29
CA ASN A 41 14.86 25.71 -21.66
C ASN A 41 13.31 25.70 -21.75
N GLY A 42 12.64 26.85 -21.54
CA GLY A 42 11.18 26.98 -21.57
C GLY A 42 10.46 26.66 -20.25
N SER A 43 11.17 26.17 -19.22
CA SER A 43 10.61 26.09 -17.87
C SER A 43 10.34 27.49 -17.32
N PHE A 44 9.35 27.65 -16.44
CA PHE A 44 9.16 28.90 -15.73
C PHE A 44 8.72 28.69 -14.28
N TYR A 45 9.05 29.66 -13.43
CA TYR A 45 8.41 29.88 -12.14
C TYR A 45 7.60 31.18 -12.20
N GLU A 46 6.42 31.18 -11.61
CA GLU A 46 5.57 32.36 -11.42
C GLU A 46 5.01 32.35 -9.99
N GLY A 47 5.39 33.33 -9.19
CA GLY A 47 5.09 33.33 -7.76
C GLY A 47 5.92 34.34 -6.99
N ARG A 48 6.09 34.09 -5.69
CA ARG A 48 6.81 34.98 -4.77
C ARG A 48 8.30 34.68 -4.72
N PHE A 49 9.09 35.73 -4.60
CA PHE A 49 10.54 35.69 -4.43
C PHE A 49 10.95 36.38 -3.12
N VAL A 50 12.00 35.85 -2.50
CA VAL A 50 12.73 36.51 -1.40
C VAL A 50 14.22 36.38 -1.70
N GLU A 51 14.88 37.51 -1.93
CA GLU A 51 16.34 37.60 -2.10
C GLU A 51 16.91 36.71 -3.22
N ASN A 52 16.27 36.74 -4.39
CA ASN A 52 16.50 35.89 -5.57
C ASN A 52 15.91 34.48 -5.53
N GLU A 53 15.60 33.92 -4.35
CA GLU A 53 15.05 32.57 -4.18
C GLU A 53 13.52 32.55 -4.36
N LYS A 54 12.97 31.49 -4.95
CA LYS A 54 11.53 31.20 -4.92
C LYS A 54 11.11 30.90 -3.47
N HIS A 55 10.06 31.57 -2.98
CA HIS A 55 9.68 31.51 -1.58
C HIS A 55 8.19 31.85 -1.38
N GLY A 56 7.46 31.10 -0.57
CA GLY A 56 6.00 31.19 -0.47
C GLY A 56 5.30 30.57 -1.68
N PHE A 57 4.02 30.86 -1.86
CA PHE A 57 3.22 30.24 -2.94
C PHE A 57 3.69 30.63 -4.35
N GLY A 58 3.69 29.65 -5.25
CA GLY A 58 3.92 29.85 -6.68
C GLY A 58 3.69 28.60 -7.53
N ILE A 59 3.75 28.78 -8.84
CA ILE A 59 3.65 27.72 -9.84
C ILE A 59 5.01 27.56 -10.53
N TYR A 60 5.52 26.34 -10.57
CA TYR A 60 6.69 25.97 -11.37
C TYR A 60 6.26 25.00 -12.47
N LYS A 61 6.43 25.40 -13.74
CA LYS A 61 6.24 24.51 -14.90
C LYS A 61 7.60 24.12 -15.46
N TRP A 62 7.91 22.82 -15.46
CA TRP A 62 9.09 22.29 -16.12
C TRP A 62 8.87 22.19 -17.64
N SER A 63 9.96 22.32 -18.40
CA SER A 63 9.96 22.16 -19.86
C SER A 63 9.49 20.79 -20.34
N ASN A 64 9.60 19.75 -19.49
CA ASN A 64 9.05 18.42 -19.76
C ASN A 64 7.51 18.36 -19.66
N GLY A 65 6.85 19.43 -19.22
CA GLY A 65 5.40 19.52 -19.09
C GLY A 65 4.85 19.29 -17.68
N ALA A 66 5.66 18.81 -16.73
CA ALA A 66 5.25 18.71 -15.33
C ALA A 66 4.96 20.09 -14.72
N ILE A 67 4.05 20.16 -13.74
CA ILE A 67 3.63 21.39 -13.06
C ILE A 67 3.59 21.12 -11.56
N TYR A 68 4.26 21.98 -10.78
CA TYR A 68 4.09 22.08 -9.35
C TYR A 68 3.37 23.39 -9.02
N GLU A 69 2.37 23.33 -8.16
CA GLU A 69 1.64 24.47 -7.62
C GLU A 69 1.58 24.32 -6.10
N GLY A 70 2.17 25.26 -5.36
CA GLY A 70 2.30 25.12 -3.92
C GLY A 70 3.29 26.09 -3.29
N GLU A 71 3.62 25.84 -2.04
CA GLU A 71 4.58 26.64 -1.28
C GLU A 71 6.03 26.29 -1.64
N PHE A 72 6.90 27.29 -1.58
CA PHE A 72 8.35 27.15 -1.76
C PHE A 72 9.10 27.72 -0.56
N ALA A 73 10.26 27.14 -0.26
CA ALA A 73 11.27 27.75 0.60
C ALA A 73 12.66 27.42 0.03
N HIS A 74 13.56 28.40 0.00
CA HIS A 74 14.94 28.24 -0.49
C HIS A 74 15.03 27.52 -1.84
N ASP A 75 14.28 28.04 -2.82
CA ASP A 75 14.14 27.51 -4.18
C ASP A 75 13.50 26.11 -4.32
N GLN A 76 13.07 25.48 -3.23
CA GLN A 76 12.55 24.10 -3.21
C GLN A 76 11.06 24.06 -2.83
N PRO A 77 10.28 23.09 -3.36
CA PRO A 77 8.97 22.73 -2.82
C PRO A 77 9.00 22.53 -1.30
N HIS A 78 8.06 23.15 -0.60
CA HIS A 78 7.90 23.11 0.85
C HIS A 78 6.41 23.22 1.20
N GLY A 79 6.01 23.07 2.46
CA GLY A 79 4.64 23.32 2.91
C GLY A 79 3.63 22.43 2.17
N LYS A 80 2.47 22.98 1.78
CA LYS A 80 1.49 22.26 0.95
C LYS A 80 1.73 22.51 -0.54
N GLY A 81 1.59 21.47 -1.36
CA GLY A 81 1.67 21.63 -2.81
C GLY A 81 1.24 20.40 -3.61
N LYS A 82 0.83 20.67 -4.85
CA LYS A 82 0.42 19.70 -5.85
C LYS A 82 1.47 19.59 -6.95
N LEU A 83 1.96 18.39 -7.22
CA LEU A 83 2.75 18.06 -8.40
C LEU A 83 1.91 17.22 -9.36
N THR A 84 1.69 17.73 -10.57
CA THR A 84 1.21 16.96 -11.72
C THR A 84 2.40 16.62 -12.61
N SER A 85 2.70 15.33 -12.76
CA SER A 85 3.79 14.81 -13.59
C SER A 85 3.49 14.94 -15.09
N ARG A 86 4.51 14.73 -15.94
CA ARG A 86 4.32 14.64 -17.40
C ARG A 86 3.42 13.46 -17.81
N SER A 87 3.48 12.34 -17.08
CA SER A 87 2.65 11.16 -17.34
C SER A 87 1.18 11.41 -16.99
N GLY A 88 0.88 12.38 -16.12
CA GLY A 88 -0.45 12.68 -15.61
C GLY A 88 -0.71 12.14 -14.19
N ASP A 89 0.32 11.63 -13.53
CA ASP A 89 0.26 11.24 -12.12
C ASP A 89 0.29 12.50 -11.25
N ILE A 90 -0.44 12.47 -10.14
CA ILE A 90 -0.64 13.62 -9.26
C ILE A 90 -0.20 13.25 -7.86
N TYR A 91 0.67 14.06 -7.25
CA TYR A 91 0.82 14.12 -5.78
C TYR A 91 0.17 15.39 -5.26
N ASP A 92 -0.65 15.29 -4.22
CA ASP A 92 -1.28 16.39 -3.50
C ASP A 92 -1.02 16.19 -2.01
N GLY A 93 -0.19 17.04 -1.39
CA GLY A 93 0.24 16.79 -0.01
C GLY A 93 1.31 17.74 0.50
N VAL A 94 1.98 17.32 1.56
CA VAL A 94 3.02 18.10 2.23
C VAL A 94 4.42 17.83 1.61
N TRP A 95 5.24 18.87 1.60
CA TRP A 95 6.58 18.89 1.04
C TRP A 95 7.58 19.42 2.06
N ALA A 96 8.76 18.80 2.11
CA ALA A 96 9.89 19.28 2.87
C ALA A 96 11.16 19.12 2.03
N ASN A 97 11.93 20.20 1.88
CA ASN A 97 13.21 20.23 1.17
C ASN A 97 13.14 19.57 -0.23
N GLY A 98 12.11 19.93 -1.00
CA GLY A 98 11.90 19.41 -2.36
C GLY A 98 11.40 17.98 -2.46
N LYS A 99 11.06 17.32 -1.35
CA LYS A 99 10.58 15.94 -1.28
C LYS A 99 9.17 15.84 -0.68
N ARG A 100 8.40 14.82 -1.08
CA ARG A 100 7.13 14.45 -0.44
C ARG A 100 7.40 14.05 1.02
N HIS A 101 6.63 14.59 1.95
CA HIS A 101 6.80 14.35 3.40
C HIS A 101 5.48 14.60 4.13
N GLY A 102 5.23 13.98 5.28
CA GLY A 102 3.97 14.13 6.01
C GLY A 102 2.78 13.57 5.22
N GLN A 103 1.56 14.07 5.50
CA GLN A 103 0.35 13.58 4.85
C GLN A 103 0.30 13.98 3.37
N GLY A 104 -0.05 13.04 2.50
CA GLY A 104 -0.39 13.32 1.10
C GLY A 104 -1.04 12.16 0.37
N THR A 105 -1.54 12.48 -0.82
CA THR A 105 -2.19 11.53 -1.73
C THR A 105 -1.43 11.49 -3.05
N THR A 106 -1.02 10.31 -3.51
CA THR A 106 -0.61 10.10 -4.91
C THR A 106 -1.71 9.37 -5.66
N THR A 107 -2.13 9.90 -6.80
CA THR A 107 -3.01 9.23 -7.76
C THR A 107 -2.23 9.02 -9.05
N TRP A 108 -2.10 7.77 -9.50
CA TRP A 108 -1.46 7.42 -10.76
C TRP A 108 -2.47 7.44 -11.90
N LYS A 109 -2.01 7.63 -13.14
CA LYS A 109 -2.88 7.75 -14.33
C LYS A 109 -3.70 6.50 -14.64
N ASP A 110 -3.22 5.31 -14.27
CA ASP A 110 -3.98 4.06 -14.33
C ASP A 110 -5.21 4.05 -13.37
N GLY A 111 -5.20 4.94 -12.37
CA GLY A 111 -6.19 5.08 -11.31
C GLY A 111 -5.85 4.30 -10.05
N ASN A 112 -4.62 3.77 -9.94
CA ASN A 112 -4.06 3.38 -8.65
C ASN A 112 -3.93 4.61 -7.75
N ALA A 113 -4.00 4.41 -6.43
CA ALA A 113 -3.93 5.51 -5.46
C ALA A 113 -3.22 5.12 -4.17
N TYR A 114 -2.57 6.09 -3.53
CA TYR A 114 -2.03 6.01 -2.18
C TYR A 114 -2.45 7.25 -1.41
N GLU A 115 -2.96 7.08 -0.20
CA GLU A 115 -3.29 8.15 0.74
C GLU A 115 -2.66 7.79 2.09
N GLY A 116 -1.77 8.64 2.61
CA GLY A 116 -1.07 8.34 3.84
C GLY A 116 0.12 9.23 4.11
N LEU A 117 1.00 8.77 4.99
CA LEU A 117 2.22 9.47 5.36
C LEU A 117 3.37 9.17 4.38
N TYR A 118 4.18 10.20 4.14
CA TYR A 118 5.41 10.13 3.39
C TYR A 118 6.59 10.55 4.28
N ASP A 119 7.76 9.97 4.03
CA ASP A 119 9.03 10.55 4.46
C ASP A 119 10.07 10.47 3.33
N GLN A 120 10.80 11.57 3.10
CA GLN A 120 11.86 11.68 2.08
C GLN A 120 11.49 11.14 0.67
N ASN A 121 10.24 11.32 0.22
CA ASN A 121 9.60 10.73 -0.99
C ASN A 121 9.01 9.32 -0.87
N GLU A 122 9.26 8.60 0.21
CA GLU A 122 8.84 7.21 0.41
C GLU A 122 7.52 7.12 1.18
N LYS A 123 6.70 6.09 0.93
CA LYS A 123 5.54 5.78 1.77
C LYS A 123 6.05 5.29 3.13
N HIS A 124 5.53 5.86 4.21
CA HIS A 124 5.93 5.57 5.59
C HIS A 124 4.71 5.66 6.52
N GLY A 125 4.82 5.20 7.78
CA GLY A 125 3.74 5.33 8.77
C GLY A 125 2.42 4.70 8.30
N PHE A 126 1.27 5.22 8.73
CA PHE A 126 -0.03 4.70 8.27
C PHE A 126 -0.40 5.22 6.88
N GLY A 127 -0.93 4.34 6.03
CA GLY A 127 -1.47 4.71 4.73
C GLY A 127 -2.31 3.61 4.08
N LYS A 128 -3.18 4.03 3.17
CA LYS A 128 -4.01 3.18 2.32
C LYS A 128 -3.48 3.20 0.88
N HIS A 129 -3.37 2.05 0.25
CA HIS A 129 -3.09 1.91 -1.17
C HIS A 129 -4.22 1.14 -1.86
N THR A 130 -4.55 1.56 -3.07
CA THR A 130 -5.61 0.98 -3.92
C THR A 130 -4.98 0.58 -5.25
N TRP A 131 -4.97 -0.72 -5.54
CA TRP A 131 -4.63 -1.31 -6.83
C TRP A 131 -5.92 -1.49 -7.64
N LYS A 132 -6.21 -0.54 -8.52
CA LYS A 132 -7.44 -0.49 -9.30
C LYS A 132 -7.51 -1.59 -10.36
N ASP A 133 -6.37 -1.95 -10.95
CA ASP A 133 -6.20 -3.08 -11.87
C ASP A 133 -6.59 -4.42 -11.22
N LYS A 134 -6.24 -4.59 -9.93
CA LYS A 134 -6.48 -5.82 -9.14
C LYS A 134 -7.73 -5.76 -8.27
N GLY A 135 -8.51 -4.67 -8.31
CA GLY A 135 -9.61 -4.41 -7.37
C GLY A 135 -9.22 -4.51 -5.89
N SER A 136 -7.93 -4.38 -5.56
CA SER A 136 -7.38 -4.73 -4.24
C SER A 136 -7.00 -3.49 -3.44
N THR A 137 -7.07 -3.54 -2.12
CA THR A 137 -6.63 -2.44 -1.25
C THR A 137 -5.82 -2.94 -0.06
N TYR A 138 -4.85 -2.15 0.37
CA TYR A 138 -4.15 -2.34 1.64
C TYR A 138 -4.36 -1.09 2.49
N ALA A 139 -4.65 -1.25 3.78
CA ALA A 139 -4.65 -0.18 4.77
C ALA A 139 -3.87 -0.65 6.00
N GLY A 140 -2.78 0.04 6.34
CA GLY A 140 -1.88 -0.38 7.42
C GLY A 140 -0.62 0.46 7.49
N THR A 141 0.38 -0.04 8.20
CA THR A 141 1.69 0.61 8.30
C THR A 141 2.60 0.34 7.09
N TRP A 142 3.40 1.33 6.73
CA TRP A 142 4.36 1.32 5.64
C TRP A 142 5.74 1.68 6.16
N GLU A 143 6.76 1.03 5.61
CA GLU A 143 8.17 1.31 5.87
C GLU A 143 8.92 1.20 4.53
N HIS A 144 9.68 2.25 4.17
CA HIS A 144 10.47 2.32 2.94
C HIS A 144 9.72 1.84 1.68
N ASN A 145 8.53 2.40 1.44
CA ASN A 145 7.61 2.04 0.35
C ASN A 145 6.95 0.65 0.42
N THR A 146 7.22 -0.17 1.43
CA THR A 146 6.67 -1.52 1.60
C THR A 146 5.68 -1.63 2.76
N PRO A 147 4.64 -2.48 2.66
CA PRO A 147 3.83 -2.86 3.83
C PRO A 147 4.67 -3.46 4.96
N HIS A 148 4.52 -2.94 6.17
CA HIS A 148 5.19 -3.40 7.38
C HIS A 148 4.20 -3.34 8.55
N GLY A 149 4.47 -4.02 9.67
CA GLY A 149 3.72 -3.84 10.91
C GLY A 149 2.29 -4.38 10.76
N ARG A 150 1.26 -3.72 11.28
CA ARG A 150 -0.13 -4.21 11.17
C ARG A 150 -0.86 -3.60 9.99
N GLY A 151 -1.65 -4.41 9.29
CA GLY A 151 -2.52 -3.93 8.22
C GLY A 151 -3.64 -4.90 7.85
N ARG A 152 -4.56 -4.39 7.04
CA ARG A 152 -5.64 -5.11 6.38
C ARG A 152 -5.43 -5.07 4.87
N TYR A 153 -5.38 -6.23 4.23
CA TYR A 153 -5.36 -6.38 2.77
C TYR A 153 -6.70 -6.97 2.31
N GLN A 154 -7.43 -6.21 1.51
CA GLN A 154 -8.58 -6.67 0.74
C GLN A 154 -8.08 -7.09 -0.64
N TYR A 155 -8.21 -8.37 -0.98
CA TYR A 155 -7.92 -8.87 -2.32
C TYR A 155 -9.15 -8.65 -3.22
N GLY A 156 -8.92 -8.53 -4.53
CA GLY A 156 -9.99 -8.35 -5.53
C GLY A 156 -10.83 -9.59 -5.82
N ASN A 157 -10.51 -10.74 -5.20
CA ASN A 157 -11.36 -11.93 -5.12
C ASN A 157 -12.17 -11.97 -3.82
N ASP A 158 -12.33 -10.83 -3.15
CA ASP A 158 -13.01 -10.62 -1.86
C ASP A 158 -12.36 -11.26 -0.61
N ASP A 159 -11.25 -12.00 -0.75
CA ASP A 159 -10.47 -12.44 0.41
C ASP A 159 -9.96 -11.24 1.24
N VAL A 160 -9.83 -11.45 2.55
CA VAL A 160 -9.39 -10.43 3.52
C VAL A 160 -8.30 -10.99 4.41
N TYR A 161 -7.10 -10.40 4.36
CA TYR A 161 -6.08 -10.63 5.37
C TYR A 161 -6.02 -9.47 6.37
N GLU A 162 -6.01 -9.77 7.67
CA GLU A 162 -5.80 -8.83 8.77
C GLU A 162 -4.73 -9.37 9.70
N GLY A 163 -3.57 -8.73 9.75
CA GLY A 163 -2.43 -9.28 10.49
C GLY A 163 -1.17 -8.46 10.38
N ALA A 164 -0.05 -9.11 10.70
CA ALA A 164 1.27 -8.51 10.62
C ALA A 164 1.94 -8.72 9.25
N PHE A 165 2.76 -7.74 8.87
CA PHE A 165 3.47 -7.65 7.61
C PHE A 165 4.94 -7.34 7.85
N LYS A 166 5.81 -7.84 6.98
CA LYS A 166 7.24 -7.56 6.97
C LYS A 166 7.71 -7.51 5.52
N GLN A 167 8.31 -6.39 5.10
CA GLN A 167 8.83 -6.20 3.74
C GLN A 167 7.81 -6.58 2.64
N GLY A 168 6.56 -6.17 2.81
CA GLY A 168 5.45 -6.44 1.89
C GLY A 168 4.72 -7.77 2.08
N LYS A 169 5.28 -8.74 2.80
CA LYS A 169 4.71 -10.08 2.96
C LYS A 169 3.97 -10.25 4.28
N ARG A 170 2.97 -11.11 4.33
CA ARG A 170 2.31 -11.55 5.58
C ARG A 170 3.32 -12.30 6.44
N HIS A 171 3.45 -11.90 7.70
CA HIS A 171 4.49 -12.39 8.61
C HIS A 171 4.06 -12.21 10.07
N GLY A 172 4.27 -13.21 10.92
CA GLY A 172 3.74 -13.22 12.30
C GLY A 172 2.24 -13.52 12.33
N GLN A 173 1.55 -13.10 13.40
CA GLN A 173 0.14 -13.43 13.62
C GLN A 173 -0.79 -12.72 12.61
N GLY A 174 -1.78 -13.45 12.08
CA GLY A 174 -2.81 -12.88 11.23
C GLY A 174 -4.02 -13.78 10.98
N LYS A 175 -5.07 -13.16 10.46
CA LYS A 175 -6.34 -13.77 10.05
C LYS A 175 -6.51 -13.62 8.55
N LEU A 176 -6.77 -14.69 7.82
CA LEU A 176 -7.23 -14.68 6.44
C LEU A 176 -8.66 -15.21 6.41
N THR A 177 -9.61 -14.31 6.15
CA THR A 177 -11.00 -14.66 5.82
C THR A 177 -11.09 -14.80 4.31
N TYR A 178 -11.48 -15.96 3.83
CA TYR A 178 -11.67 -16.23 2.41
C TYR A 178 -13.07 -15.81 1.97
N ALA A 179 -13.24 -15.46 0.70
CA ALA A 179 -14.53 -15.04 0.14
C ALA A 179 -15.63 -16.12 0.20
N ASN A 180 -15.25 -17.40 0.30
CA ASN A 180 -16.18 -18.51 0.51
C ASN A 180 -16.64 -18.67 1.98
N GLY A 181 -16.14 -17.85 2.91
CA GLY A 181 -16.43 -17.92 4.34
C GLY A 181 -15.47 -18.77 5.16
N ASP A 182 -14.50 -19.47 4.53
CA ASP A 182 -13.43 -20.14 5.27
C ASP A 182 -12.54 -19.12 5.98
N ILE A 183 -11.88 -19.52 7.06
CA ILE A 183 -11.02 -18.66 7.87
C ILE A 183 -9.75 -19.42 8.26
N TYR A 184 -8.58 -18.80 8.09
CA TYR A 184 -7.36 -19.19 8.79
C TYR A 184 -6.97 -18.12 9.81
N GLU A 185 -6.66 -18.51 11.03
CA GLU A 185 -6.11 -17.66 12.09
C GLU A 185 -4.87 -18.32 12.67
N GLY A 186 -3.71 -17.67 12.59
CA GLY A 186 -2.45 -18.24 13.06
C GLY A 186 -1.22 -17.48 12.56
N GLU A 187 -0.07 -18.14 12.64
CA GLU A 187 1.22 -17.57 12.24
C GLU A 187 1.44 -17.62 10.72
N TYR A 188 2.18 -16.64 10.23
CA TYR A 188 2.63 -16.53 8.85
C TYR A 188 4.15 -16.34 8.80
N ALA A 189 4.80 -16.92 7.79
CA ALA A 189 6.18 -16.64 7.45
C ALA A 189 6.28 -16.53 5.92
N GLU A 190 6.78 -15.41 5.42
CA GLU A 190 6.98 -15.16 3.99
C GLU A 190 5.74 -15.47 3.12
N ASP A 191 4.59 -14.91 3.51
CA ASP A 191 3.25 -15.15 2.94
C ASP A 191 2.64 -16.55 3.14
N LEU A 192 3.36 -17.51 3.70
CA LEU A 192 2.88 -18.87 3.93
C LEU A 192 2.36 -19.06 5.35
N LYS A 193 1.30 -19.85 5.52
CA LYS A 193 0.83 -20.32 6.84
C LYS A 193 1.96 -21.10 7.52
N HIS A 194 2.23 -20.78 8.78
CA HIS A 194 3.33 -21.33 9.55
C HIS A 194 2.92 -21.52 11.02
N GLY A 195 3.83 -22.07 11.84
CA GLY A 195 3.66 -22.17 13.29
C GLY A 195 2.34 -22.82 13.71
N THR A 196 1.73 -22.30 14.77
CA THR A 196 0.41 -22.79 15.22
C THR A 196 -0.71 -22.00 14.57
N GLY A 197 -1.77 -22.68 14.14
CA GLY A 197 -2.95 -22.01 13.61
C GLY A 197 -4.23 -22.85 13.65
N ARG A 198 -5.36 -22.17 13.42
CA ARG A 198 -6.68 -22.76 13.22
C ARG A 198 -7.16 -22.47 11.81
N PHE A 199 -7.57 -23.50 11.08
CA PHE A 199 -8.39 -23.35 9.89
C PHE A 199 -9.85 -23.69 10.25
N SER A 200 -10.80 -22.83 9.91
CA SER A 200 -12.23 -23.06 10.11
C SER A 200 -12.92 -22.97 8.76
N TRP A 201 -13.72 -23.96 8.42
CA TRP A 201 -14.46 -23.99 7.17
C TRP A 201 -15.82 -23.33 7.34
N ALA A 202 -16.36 -22.79 6.25
CA ALA A 202 -17.69 -22.15 6.24
C ALA A 202 -18.84 -23.11 6.65
N ASN A 203 -18.62 -24.42 6.58
CA ASN A 203 -19.54 -25.45 7.06
C ASN A 203 -19.55 -25.64 8.60
N GLY A 204 -18.69 -24.92 9.33
CA GLY A 204 -18.54 -25.01 10.79
C GLY A 204 -17.50 -26.00 11.29
N ASP A 205 -16.91 -26.83 10.42
CA ASP A 205 -15.76 -27.68 10.79
C ASP A 205 -14.53 -26.81 11.10
N SER A 206 -13.59 -27.32 11.89
CA SER A 206 -12.28 -26.66 12.04
C SER A 206 -11.14 -27.63 12.36
N TYR A 207 -9.95 -27.26 11.94
CA TYR A 207 -8.69 -27.93 12.24
C TYR A 207 -7.81 -26.98 13.05
N TYR A 208 -7.19 -27.47 14.12
CA TYR A 208 -6.20 -26.75 14.92
C TYR A 208 -4.91 -27.56 14.99
N GLY A 209 -3.78 -26.97 14.61
CA GLY A 209 -2.52 -27.70 14.55
C GLY A 209 -1.34 -26.87 14.06
N GLN A 210 -0.25 -27.55 13.68
CA GLN A 210 0.94 -26.91 13.13
C GLN A 210 0.82 -26.74 11.61
N PHE A 211 1.46 -25.69 11.09
CA PHE A 211 1.54 -25.38 9.68
C PHE A 211 2.99 -25.11 9.26
N SER A 212 3.35 -25.52 8.06
CA SER A 212 4.68 -25.37 7.50
C SER A 212 4.59 -25.25 5.99
N ASN A 213 5.26 -24.24 5.42
CA ASN A 213 5.20 -23.92 4.00
C ASN A 213 3.77 -23.84 3.42
N GLY A 214 2.80 -23.36 4.22
CA GLY A 214 1.39 -23.22 3.82
C GLY A 214 0.50 -24.44 4.07
N LEU A 215 1.08 -25.59 4.42
CA LEU A 215 0.39 -26.87 4.59
C LEU A 215 0.32 -27.28 6.07
N PRO A 216 -0.70 -28.05 6.50
CA PRO A 216 -0.70 -28.69 7.82
C PRO A 216 0.51 -29.64 7.98
N GLU A 217 1.18 -29.57 9.13
CA GLU A 217 2.31 -30.44 9.49
C GLU A 217 2.07 -31.12 10.85
N GLY A 218 2.66 -32.30 11.05
CA GLY A 218 2.64 -33.00 12.33
C GLY A 218 1.25 -33.47 12.76
N THR A 219 0.88 -33.19 14.01
CA THR A 219 -0.41 -33.56 14.59
C THR A 219 -1.27 -32.34 14.85
N GLY A 220 -2.55 -32.42 14.51
CA GLY A 220 -3.57 -31.45 14.89
C GLY A 220 -4.88 -32.13 15.29
N GLU A 221 -5.79 -31.34 15.84
CA GLU A 221 -7.15 -31.72 16.21
C GLU A 221 -8.13 -31.29 15.12
N TYR A 222 -9.02 -32.18 14.71
CA TYR A 222 -10.14 -31.86 13.82
C TYR A 222 -11.43 -31.89 14.62
N ILE A 223 -12.20 -30.82 14.54
CA ILE A 223 -13.46 -30.58 15.24
C ILE A 223 -14.53 -30.47 14.17
N TRP A 224 -15.44 -31.45 14.12
CA TRP A 224 -16.62 -31.37 13.25
C TRP A 224 -17.64 -30.38 13.80
N ALA A 225 -18.36 -29.70 12.92
CA ALA A 225 -19.56 -28.96 13.28
C ALA A 225 -20.53 -29.89 14.02
N SER A 226 -20.93 -29.52 15.25
CA SER A 226 -22.00 -30.24 15.94
C SER A 226 -23.32 -30.01 15.18
N LYS A 227 -24.05 -31.10 14.95
CA LYS A 227 -25.39 -31.07 14.34
C LYS A 227 -26.48 -30.58 15.32
N ASP A 228 -26.11 -30.25 16.55
CA ASP A 228 -27.04 -29.94 17.64
C ASP A 228 -27.10 -28.44 17.98
N ALA A 229 -26.66 -27.57 17.06
CA ALA A 229 -27.04 -26.16 17.11
C ALA A 229 -28.57 -26.05 16.93
N PRO A 230 -29.30 -25.26 17.75
CA PRO A 230 -30.75 -25.24 17.70
C PRO A 230 -31.24 -24.61 16.39
N GLU A 231 -31.64 -25.45 15.44
CA GLU A 231 -32.29 -25.02 14.21
C GLU A 231 -33.58 -24.24 14.54
N THR A 232 -33.64 -22.97 14.14
CA THR A 232 -34.87 -22.19 14.24
C THR A 232 -35.92 -22.78 13.30
N SER A 233 -36.99 -23.29 13.91
CA SER A 233 -38.03 -24.13 13.34
C SER A 233 -38.62 -23.70 11.99
N THR A 234 -38.56 -24.59 11.00
CA THR A 234 -39.74 -25.04 10.23
C THR A 234 -39.55 -26.50 9.77
N SER A 235 -40.41 -27.40 10.24
CA SER A 235 -40.56 -28.81 9.81
C SER A 235 -41.95 -28.97 9.15
N PRO A 236 -42.28 -30.01 8.34
CA PRO A 236 -42.32 -31.44 8.74
C PRO A 236 -41.59 -32.43 7.78
N VAL A 237 -40.91 -33.51 8.24
CA VAL A 237 -41.40 -34.90 8.58
C VAL A 237 -41.69 -35.77 7.31
N GLU A 238 -41.36 -37.07 7.15
CA GLU A 238 -40.80 -38.17 8.00
C GLU A 238 -39.35 -38.58 7.57
N GLU A 239 -38.68 -39.71 7.92
CA GLU A 239 -38.98 -40.90 8.75
C GLU A 239 -37.73 -41.41 9.54
N ARG A 240 -37.22 -42.64 9.32
CA ARG A 240 -36.19 -43.34 10.13
C ARG A 240 -35.17 -44.09 9.23
N ILE A 241 -34.00 -44.55 9.70
CA ILE A 241 -33.78 -45.75 10.54
C ILE A 241 -32.46 -45.63 11.37
N SER A 242 -32.42 -46.35 12.49
CA SER A 242 -31.41 -46.31 13.56
C SER A 242 -30.17 -47.22 13.42
N LYS A 243 -28.99 -46.84 13.94
CA LYS A 243 -28.32 -47.42 15.15
C LYS A 243 -26.80 -47.20 15.27
N SER A 244 -26.39 -47.03 16.54
CA SER A 244 -25.10 -47.39 17.17
C SER A 244 -23.88 -46.47 17.03
N GLU A 245 -23.21 -46.30 18.17
CA GLU A 245 -22.08 -45.40 18.42
C GLU A 245 -20.73 -46.01 18.03
N LYS A 246 -19.73 -45.16 17.73
CA LYS A 246 -18.33 -45.39 18.13
C LYS A 246 -17.50 -44.12 18.07
N LYS A 247 -17.04 -43.66 19.23
CA LYS A 247 -16.06 -42.58 19.40
C LYS A 247 -14.71 -43.02 18.79
N HIS A 248 -14.20 -42.30 17.79
CA HIS A 248 -12.94 -42.65 17.11
C HIS A 248 -12.05 -41.41 16.89
N THR A 249 -11.21 -41.13 17.89
CA THR A 249 -9.99 -40.32 17.68
C THR A 249 -8.99 -41.14 16.87
N ARG A 250 -8.60 -40.69 15.67
CA ARG A 250 -7.51 -41.30 14.90
C ARG A 250 -6.33 -40.35 14.80
N LYS A 251 -5.17 -40.79 15.31
CA LYS A 251 -3.88 -40.24 14.91
C LYS A 251 -3.63 -40.58 13.44
N ILE A 252 -3.33 -39.58 12.62
CA ILE A 252 -2.79 -39.81 11.28
C ILE A 252 -1.26 -39.84 11.41
N SER A 253 -0.65 -40.91 10.91
CA SER A 253 0.78 -41.07 10.75
C SER A 253 1.02 -41.46 9.30
N SER A 254 1.73 -40.64 8.53
CA SER A 254 1.98 -40.88 7.12
C SER A 254 3.00 -42.02 6.92
N ARG A 255 2.56 -43.10 6.27
CA ARG A 255 3.44 -44.00 5.51
C ARG A 255 2.79 -44.34 4.17
N HIS A 256 3.64 -44.50 3.16
CA HIS A 256 3.26 -44.45 1.75
C HIS A 256 3.38 -45.84 1.12
N SER A 257 2.26 -46.49 0.80
CA SER A 257 2.10 -47.52 -0.26
C SER A 257 0.75 -48.25 -0.16
N GLY A 258 0.19 -48.64 -1.31
CA GLY A 258 -0.93 -49.60 -1.40
C GLY A 258 -2.30 -48.98 -1.66
N GLU A 259 -2.93 -49.37 -2.77
CA GLU A 259 -4.21 -48.85 -3.24
C GLU A 259 -5.42 -49.37 -2.43
N SER A 260 -6.38 -48.51 -2.11
CA SER A 260 -7.80 -48.88 -1.95
C SER A 260 -8.68 -47.66 -2.22
N ARG A 261 -9.83 -47.86 -2.88
CA ARG A 261 -10.61 -46.78 -3.51
C ARG A 261 -11.53 -46.05 -2.51
N HIS A 262 -11.15 -44.83 -2.11
CA HIS A 262 -12.06 -43.70 -1.87
C HIS A 262 -11.24 -42.40 -1.72
N SER A 263 -10.96 -41.72 -2.84
CA SER A 263 -10.39 -40.37 -2.85
C SER A 263 -10.87 -39.58 -4.07
N SER A 264 -11.13 -38.28 -3.91
CA SER A 264 -11.02 -37.25 -4.98
C SER A 264 -11.41 -35.83 -4.55
N GLN A 265 -12.27 -35.62 -3.53
CA GLN A 265 -12.86 -34.29 -3.27
C GLN A 265 -12.40 -33.52 -2.02
N SER A 266 -11.84 -34.15 -0.97
CA SER A 266 -11.36 -33.43 0.22
C SER A 266 -9.89 -32.98 0.15
N ASP A 267 -9.01 -33.76 -0.48
CA ASP A 267 -7.56 -33.48 -0.54
C ASP A 267 -7.17 -32.37 -1.55
N SER A 268 -8.12 -31.85 -2.34
CA SER A 268 -7.87 -30.80 -3.34
C SER A 268 -7.91 -29.37 -2.77
N LEU A 269 -8.57 -29.17 -1.62
CA LEU A 269 -8.90 -27.83 -1.10
C LEU A 269 -7.72 -27.07 -0.47
N LEU A 270 -6.59 -27.72 -0.23
CA LEU A 270 -5.38 -27.09 0.34
C LEU A 270 -4.40 -26.54 -0.70
N LYS A 271 -4.67 -26.66 -2.01
CA LYS A 271 -3.65 -26.47 -3.07
C LYS A 271 -3.67 -25.15 -3.84
N ASN A 272 -4.62 -24.25 -3.59
CA ASN A 272 -4.67 -22.96 -4.27
C ASN A 272 -4.27 -21.82 -3.32
N ILE A 273 -3.02 -21.36 -3.43
CA ILE A 273 -2.53 -20.12 -2.82
C ILE A 273 -2.09 -19.19 -3.96
N PRO A 274 -2.74 -18.04 -4.18
CA PRO A 274 -2.21 -17.03 -5.09
C PRO A 274 -0.94 -16.42 -4.49
N SER A 275 0.18 -16.49 -5.21
CA SER A 275 1.42 -15.83 -4.82
C SER A 275 1.30 -14.32 -5.05
N SER A 276 1.14 -13.53 -3.99
CA SER A 276 1.21 -12.06 -4.07
C SER A 276 2.65 -11.58 -4.17
N SER A 277 3.23 -11.64 -5.38
CA SER A 277 4.47 -10.92 -5.67
C SER A 277 4.20 -9.41 -5.67
N PHE A 278 4.47 -8.76 -4.54
CA PHE A 278 4.64 -7.32 -4.48
C PHE A 278 5.93 -6.96 -5.22
N TYR A 279 5.82 -6.67 -6.50
CA TYR A 279 6.93 -6.08 -7.26
C TYR A 279 7.27 -4.71 -6.66
N SER A 280 8.52 -4.59 -6.23
CA SER A 280 9.13 -3.30 -5.89
C SER A 280 9.42 -2.54 -7.18
N GLU A 281 8.46 -1.76 -7.67
CA GLU A 281 8.74 -0.77 -8.69
C GLU A 281 9.48 0.42 -8.04
N THR A 282 10.76 0.55 -8.43
CA THR A 282 11.61 1.70 -8.12
C THR A 282 11.10 2.94 -8.85
N PHE A 283 10.92 4.04 -8.12
CA PHE A 283 10.72 5.38 -8.67
C PHE A 283 12.03 5.99 -9.19
#